data_AF-A0A6P1GBP9-F1
#
_entry.id   AF-A0A6P1GBP9-F1
#
_cell.length_a   1.000
_cell.length_b   1.000
_cell.length_c   1.000
_cell.angle_alpha   90.00
_cell.angle_beta   90.00
_cell.angle_gamma   90.00
#
_symmetry.space_group_name_H-M   'P 1'
#
loop_
_entity.id
_entity.type
_entity.pdbx_description
1 polymer ?
#
loop_
_entity_poly.entity_id
_entity_poly.type
_entity_poly.pdbx_seq_one_letter_code
_entity_poly.pdbx_strand_id
1 'polypeptide(L)'
;MTDRRAFLAGLTIAPAAIVIPAMAATPATQDPAWLALLAQERSAAAAFDQMVDLREEADDRFFDAKAAFMAKWQAEMDEKSGKIWKFIQARPADEGEDERATAGVRDHNAFNADMRAQLDGLDEALRREVGLPDVEDKWLTACDAHSASFRATIAFPSRDPDIIAHKMRMILDRCGDDNGDLRPLLTSIVGEAEA
;
A
#
# COMPACT_ATOMS: atom_id res chain seq x y z
N MET A 1 -33.27 -56.17 -38.89
CA MET A 1 -32.11 -55.77 -38.07
C MET A 1 -31.81 -54.31 -38.39
N THR A 2 -32.72 -53.37 -38.17
CA THR A 2 -33.14 -52.77 -36.88
C THR A 2 -31.94 -52.36 -36.03
N ASP A 3 -31.33 -51.24 -36.41
CA ASP A 3 -30.35 -50.56 -35.58
C ASP A 3 -31.10 -49.87 -34.43
N ARG A 4 -31.03 -50.50 -33.25
CA ARG A 4 -31.62 -50.04 -31.97
C ARG A 4 -31.22 -48.61 -31.61
N ARG A 5 -30.14 -48.07 -32.19
CA ARG A 5 -29.66 -46.70 -31.95
C ARG A 5 -30.43 -45.63 -32.71
N ALA A 6 -30.97 -45.92 -33.89
CA ALA A 6 -31.79 -44.96 -34.63
C ALA A 6 -33.21 -44.82 -34.05
N PHE A 7 -33.72 -45.88 -33.43
CA PHE A 7 -35.04 -45.91 -32.79
C PHE A 7 -35.08 -45.18 -31.43
N LEU A 8 -33.97 -45.14 -30.69
CA LEU A 8 -33.84 -44.34 -29.45
C LEU A 8 -33.59 -42.85 -29.71
N ALA A 9 -33.06 -42.48 -30.88
CA ALA A 9 -32.87 -41.09 -31.26
C ALA A 9 -34.18 -40.39 -31.71
N GLY A 10 -35.23 -41.16 -32.02
CA GLY A 10 -36.52 -40.64 -32.51
C GLY A 10 -37.65 -40.59 -31.48
N LEU A 11 -37.39 -40.96 -30.21
CA LEU A 11 -38.43 -41.15 -29.18
C LEU A 11 -38.37 -40.13 -28.03
N THR A 12 -37.77 -38.96 -28.28
CA THR A 12 -37.88 -37.78 -27.40
C THR A 12 -38.25 -36.55 -28.23
N ILE A 13 -39.30 -36.66 -29.04
CA ILE A 13 -40.03 -35.47 -29.50
C ILE A 13 -40.87 -34.96 -28.32
N ALA A 14 -40.57 -33.71 -27.97
CA ALA A 14 -41.13 -32.89 -26.89
C ALA A 14 -42.66 -32.84 -26.86
N PRO A 15 -43.22 -32.37 -25.73
CA PRO A 15 -43.81 -31.04 -25.86
C PRO A 15 -43.58 -30.10 -24.66
N ALA A 16 -43.49 -28.83 -25.04
CA ALA A 16 -43.93 -27.66 -24.28
C ALA A 16 -43.04 -27.19 -23.10
N ALA A 17 -42.25 -26.18 -23.42
CA ALA A 17 -42.23 -24.90 -22.70
C ALA A 17 -42.18 -24.98 -21.17
N ILE A 18 -40.97 -24.87 -20.64
CA ILE A 18 -40.60 -23.56 -20.08
C ILE A 18 -39.28 -23.22 -20.73
N VAL A 19 -39.33 -22.41 -21.81
CA VAL A 19 -38.26 -21.45 -22.03
C VAL A 19 -38.31 -20.62 -20.76
N ILE A 20 -37.53 -21.00 -19.75
CA ILE A 20 -37.13 -20.03 -18.76
C ILE A 20 -36.34 -19.10 -19.65
N PRO A 21 -36.78 -17.85 -19.90
CA PRO A 21 -35.79 -16.89 -20.29
C PRO A 21 -34.79 -17.04 -19.15
N ALA A 22 -33.55 -17.47 -19.44
CA ALA A 22 -32.45 -16.96 -18.65
C ALA A 22 -32.74 -15.47 -18.69
N MET A 23 -33.40 -14.99 -17.63
CA MET A 23 -33.67 -13.59 -17.47
C MET A 23 -32.25 -13.12 -17.38
N ALA A 24 -31.74 -12.63 -18.51
CA ALA A 24 -30.59 -11.77 -18.55
C ALA A 24 -30.88 -10.83 -17.39
N ALA A 25 -30.12 -11.00 -16.30
CA ALA A 25 -30.40 -10.33 -15.05
C ALA A 25 -30.51 -8.85 -15.40
N THR A 26 -31.74 -8.34 -15.42
CA THR A 26 -32.01 -6.94 -15.70
C THR A 26 -31.84 -6.22 -14.38
N PRO A 27 -31.06 -5.14 -14.36
CA PRO A 27 -29.60 -5.12 -14.41
C PRO A 27 -29.06 -4.93 -12.99
N ALA A 28 -27.74 -5.05 -12.82
CA ALA A 28 -27.04 -4.29 -11.78
C ALA A 28 -27.63 -2.86 -11.75
N THR A 29 -28.27 -2.50 -10.63
CA THR A 29 -29.03 -1.27 -10.38
C THR A 29 -28.72 -0.11 -11.37
N GLN A 30 -29.75 0.49 -11.94
CA GLN A 30 -29.62 1.64 -12.85
C GLN A 30 -29.83 2.99 -12.14
N ASP A 31 -29.85 3.01 -10.81
CA ASP A 31 -29.98 4.25 -10.05
C ASP A 31 -28.78 5.17 -10.37
N PRO A 32 -29.02 6.34 -10.99
CA PRO A 32 -27.93 7.22 -11.42
C PRO A 32 -27.11 7.77 -10.24
N ALA A 33 -27.71 7.93 -9.06
CA ALA A 33 -26.99 8.37 -7.87
C ALA A 33 -26.07 7.26 -7.34
N TRP A 34 -26.52 6.01 -7.37
CA TRP A 34 -25.70 4.85 -7.05
C TRP A 34 -24.54 4.68 -8.03
N LEU A 35 -24.81 4.75 -9.34
CA LEU A 35 -23.78 4.62 -10.36
C LEU A 35 -22.73 5.72 -10.27
N ALA A 36 -23.13 6.95 -9.93
CA ALA A 36 -22.20 8.05 -9.68
C ALA A 36 -21.29 7.79 -8.47
N LEU A 37 -21.85 7.25 -7.37
CA LEU A 37 -21.06 6.87 -6.19
C LEU A 37 -20.07 5.75 -6.50
N LEU A 38 -20.48 4.72 -7.26
CA LEU A 38 -19.57 3.65 -7.67
C LEU A 38 -18.46 4.15 -8.59
N ALA A 39 -18.77 5.08 -9.51
CA ALA A 39 -17.74 5.68 -10.36
C ALA A 39 -16.74 6.49 -9.54
N GLN A 40 -17.23 7.27 -8.57
CA GLN A 40 -16.38 8.03 -7.64
C GLN A 40 -15.51 7.11 -6.78
N GLU A 41 -16.07 6.03 -6.25
CA GLU A 41 -15.35 5.08 -5.40
C GLU A 41 -14.25 4.37 -6.19
N ARG A 42 -14.54 3.87 -7.39
CA ARG A 42 -13.52 3.26 -8.26
C ARG A 42 -12.41 4.22 -8.65
N SER A 43 -12.76 5.48 -8.92
CA SER A 43 -11.77 6.52 -9.22
C SER A 43 -10.89 6.82 -8.01
N ALA A 44 -11.47 6.86 -6.80
CA ALA A 44 -10.73 7.12 -5.57
C ALA A 44 -9.85 5.92 -5.18
N ALA A 45 -10.34 4.69 -5.37
CA ALA A 45 -9.57 3.47 -5.17
C ALA A 45 -8.37 3.41 -6.13
N ALA A 46 -8.58 3.65 -7.43
CA ALA A 46 -7.49 3.67 -8.40
C ALA A 46 -6.44 4.76 -8.12
N ALA A 47 -6.88 5.94 -7.66
CA ALA A 47 -5.96 7.00 -7.23
C ALA A 47 -5.20 6.64 -5.95
N PHE A 48 -5.86 5.95 -5.01
CA PHE A 48 -5.22 5.44 -3.80
C PHE A 48 -4.16 4.38 -4.14
N ASP A 49 -4.47 3.40 -4.99
CA ASP A 49 -3.52 2.34 -5.38
C ASP A 49 -2.26 2.93 -6.01
N GLN A 50 -2.41 3.90 -6.93
CA GLN A 50 -1.26 4.62 -7.50
C GLN A 50 -0.42 5.34 -6.43
N MET A 51 -1.05 5.87 -5.38
CA MET A 51 -0.33 6.51 -4.30
C MET A 51 0.34 5.52 -3.35
N VAL A 52 -0.16 4.29 -3.23
CA VAL A 52 0.53 3.22 -2.50
C VAL A 52 1.86 2.91 -3.18
N ASP A 53 1.84 2.66 -4.50
CA ASP A 53 3.05 2.39 -5.27
C ASP A 53 4.07 3.54 -5.14
N LEU A 54 3.61 4.79 -5.33
CA LEU A 54 4.47 5.98 -5.19
C LEU A 54 5.02 6.15 -3.77
N ARG A 55 4.27 5.75 -2.75
CA ARG A 55 4.69 5.81 -1.36
C ARG A 55 5.77 4.77 -1.08
N GLU A 56 5.58 3.54 -1.52
CA GLU A 56 6.58 2.48 -1.41
C GLU A 56 7.89 2.88 -2.10
N GLU A 57 7.82 3.39 -3.34
CA GLU A 57 8.99 3.90 -4.06
C GLU A 57 9.70 5.08 -3.35
N ALA A 58 8.95 5.92 -2.61
CA ALA A 58 9.53 7.01 -1.84
C ALA A 58 10.21 6.53 -0.56
N ASP A 59 9.60 5.57 0.14
CA ASP A 59 10.20 4.94 1.32
C ASP A 59 11.46 4.15 0.93
N ASP A 60 11.47 3.43 -0.19
CA ASP A 60 12.65 2.74 -0.70
C ASP A 60 13.81 3.71 -0.94
N ARG A 61 13.55 4.83 -1.63
CA ARG A 61 14.57 5.89 -1.83
C ARG A 61 15.10 6.45 -0.52
N PHE A 62 14.24 6.64 0.48
CA PHE A 62 14.66 7.08 1.81
C PHE A 62 15.59 6.05 2.48
N PHE A 63 15.22 4.78 2.48
CA PHE A 63 16.01 3.72 3.11
C PHE A 63 17.34 3.48 2.38
N ASP A 64 17.35 3.54 1.05
CA ASP A 64 18.58 3.46 0.25
C ASP A 64 19.52 4.62 0.54
N ALA A 65 19.01 5.85 0.59
CA ALA A 65 19.81 7.03 0.92
C ALA A 65 20.38 6.95 2.34
N LYS A 66 19.56 6.49 3.31
CA LYS A 66 19.99 6.28 4.70
C LYS A 66 21.05 5.19 4.81
N ALA A 67 20.88 4.07 4.11
CA ALA A 67 21.85 2.98 4.10
C ALA A 67 23.18 3.43 3.51
N ALA A 68 23.16 4.17 2.39
CA ALA A 68 24.37 4.71 1.77
C ALA A 68 25.10 5.72 2.67
N PHE A 69 24.35 6.58 3.37
CA PHE A 69 24.90 7.51 4.36
C PHE A 69 25.55 6.76 5.51
N MET A 70 24.82 5.83 6.14
CA MET A 70 25.29 5.08 7.30
C MET A 70 26.51 4.22 6.98
N ALA A 71 26.59 3.65 5.77
CA ALA A 71 27.75 2.90 5.32
C ALA A 71 29.02 3.78 5.28
N LYS A 72 28.92 5.00 4.73
CA LYS A 72 30.04 5.96 4.69
C LYS A 72 30.41 6.43 6.09
N TRP A 73 29.42 6.80 6.89
CA TRP A 73 29.61 7.25 8.27
C TRP A 73 30.28 6.17 9.12
N GLN A 74 29.85 4.92 8.99
CA GLN A 74 30.44 3.78 9.72
C GLN A 74 31.88 3.52 9.27
N ALA A 75 32.16 3.55 7.96
CA ALA A 75 33.52 3.38 7.47
C ALA A 75 34.48 4.45 8.02
N GLU A 76 34.02 5.71 8.10
CA GLU A 76 34.81 6.81 8.66
C GLU A 76 35.01 6.67 10.18
N MET A 77 33.98 6.25 10.91
CA MET A 77 34.08 5.91 12.33
C MET A 77 35.06 4.76 12.57
N ASP A 78 34.95 3.67 11.81
CA ASP A 78 35.85 2.51 11.95
C ASP A 78 37.29 2.90 11.62
N GLU A 79 37.50 3.82 10.68
CA GLU A 79 38.83 4.29 10.32
C GLU A 79 39.49 5.10 11.45
N LYS A 80 38.74 5.98 12.13
CA LYS A 80 39.30 7.06 12.97
C LYS A 80 38.93 6.98 14.46
N SER A 81 37.81 6.37 14.80
CA SER A 81 37.33 6.27 16.20
C SER A 81 38.30 5.45 17.07
N GLY A 82 38.54 5.92 18.29
CA GLY A 82 39.47 5.30 19.25
C GLY A 82 40.95 5.33 18.84
N LYS A 83 41.29 5.94 17.68
CA LYS A 83 42.64 5.96 17.11
C LYS A 83 43.24 7.37 17.18
N ILE A 84 43.32 7.94 18.38
CA ILE A 84 43.86 9.28 18.64
C ILE A 84 45.23 9.50 17.96
N TRP A 85 46.08 8.47 17.94
CA TRP A 85 47.39 8.52 17.32
C TRP A 85 47.35 8.93 15.83
N LYS A 86 46.28 8.60 15.08
CA LYS A 86 46.12 9.03 13.67
C LYS A 86 46.02 10.55 13.56
N PHE A 87 45.31 11.18 14.49
CA PHE A 87 45.13 12.63 14.52
C PHE A 87 46.44 13.34 14.91
N ILE A 88 47.20 12.78 15.87
CA ILE A 88 48.53 13.30 16.25
C ILE A 88 49.54 13.14 15.10
N GLN A 89 49.52 12.00 14.40
CA GLN A 89 50.43 11.72 13.29
C GLN A 89 50.13 12.56 12.05
N ALA A 90 48.86 12.94 11.83
CA ALA A 90 48.47 13.84 10.74
C ALA A 90 48.95 15.29 10.93
N ARG A 91 49.39 15.67 12.14
CA ARG A 91 49.97 16.98 12.42
C ARG A 91 51.33 17.16 11.75
N PRO A 92 51.71 18.40 11.38
CA PRO A 92 53.05 18.72 10.89
C PRO A 92 54.16 18.19 11.80
N ALA A 93 55.24 17.69 11.21
CA ALA A 93 56.34 17.06 11.95
C ALA A 93 57.29 18.06 12.62
N ASP A 94 57.22 19.33 12.23
CA ASP A 94 57.98 20.47 12.77
C ASP A 94 57.35 21.07 14.04
N GLU A 95 56.10 20.72 14.37
CA GLU A 95 55.49 21.02 15.67
C GLU A 95 56.15 20.21 16.81
N GLY A 96 56.24 20.80 18.00
CA GLY A 96 56.77 20.12 19.18
C GLY A 96 55.90 18.93 19.62
N GLU A 97 56.48 17.91 20.24
CA GLU A 97 55.78 16.66 20.58
C GLU A 97 54.54 16.89 21.47
N ASP A 98 54.67 17.70 22.52
CA ASP A 98 53.57 18.06 23.43
C ASP A 98 52.47 18.87 22.72
N GLU A 99 52.85 19.72 21.77
CA GLU A 99 51.92 20.52 20.97
C GLU A 99 51.11 19.63 20.03
N ARG A 100 51.78 18.71 19.32
CA ARG A 100 51.14 17.72 18.44
C ARG A 100 50.19 16.81 19.20
N ALA A 101 50.60 16.33 20.38
CA ALA A 101 49.76 15.49 21.23
C ALA A 101 48.49 16.23 21.68
N THR A 102 48.65 17.44 22.20
CA THR A 102 47.53 18.27 22.67
C THR A 102 46.57 18.63 21.53
N ALA A 103 47.09 19.09 20.40
CA ALA A 103 46.30 19.43 19.23
C ALA A 103 45.60 18.20 18.63
N GLY A 104 46.29 17.06 18.52
CA GLY A 104 45.71 15.83 17.98
C GLY A 104 44.57 15.27 18.84
N VAL A 105 44.64 15.39 20.18
CA VAL A 105 43.52 15.05 21.07
C VAL A 105 42.32 15.96 20.83
N ARG A 106 42.55 17.27 20.66
CA ARG A 106 41.48 18.22 20.34
C ARG A 106 40.82 17.89 18.99
N ASP A 107 41.63 17.59 17.98
CA ASP A 107 41.15 17.27 16.63
C ASP A 107 40.36 15.95 16.64
N HIS A 108 40.77 14.94 17.42
CA HIS A 108 39.98 13.72 17.62
C HIS A 108 38.63 13.99 18.32
N ASN A 109 38.62 14.80 19.36
CA ASN A 109 37.39 15.16 20.07
C ASN A 109 36.44 15.94 19.16
N ALA A 110 36.97 16.86 18.34
CA ALA A 110 36.21 17.59 17.34
C ALA A 110 35.59 16.64 16.29
N PHE A 111 36.38 15.68 15.78
CA PHE A 111 35.87 14.63 14.88
C PHE A 111 34.70 13.85 15.51
N ASN A 112 34.86 13.35 16.75
CA ASN A 112 33.77 12.62 17.41
C ASN A 112 32.54 13.49 17.67
N ALA A 113 32.71 14.80 17.89
CA ALA A 113 31.60 15.73 18.04
C ALA A 113 30.87 15.94 16.70
N ASP A 114 31.61 16.11 15.61
CA ASP A 114 31.07 16.24 14.26
C ASP A 114 30.30 14.99 13.83
N MET A 115 30.86 13.80 14.04
CA MET A 115 30.18 12.54 13.70
C MET A 115 28.85 12.35 14.45
N ARG A 116 28.74 12.85 15.70
CA ARG A 116 27.46 12.87 16.44
C ARG A 116 26.49 13.90 15.86
N ALA A 117 26.98 15.08 15.53
CA ALA A 117 26.17 16.14 14.93
C ALA A 117 25.63 15.74 13.55
N GLN A 118 26.38 14.97 12.77
CA GLN A 118 25.93 14.44 11.48
C GLN A 118 24.72 13.48 11.60
N LEU A 119 24.61 12.75 12.72
CA LEU A 119 23.45 11.91 12.98
C LEU A 119 22.25 12.72 13.50
N ASP A 120 22.51 13.87 14.11
CA ASP A 120 21.47 14.74 14.62
C ASP A 120 20.69 15.36 13.44
N GLY A 121 19.39 15.06 13.37
CA GLY A 121 18.53 15.51 12.28
C GLY A 121 18.76 14.82 10.92
N LEU A 122 19.58 13.76 10.85
CA LEU A 122 19.86 13.03 9.60
C LEU A 122 18.57 12.54 8.92
N ASP A 123 17.70 11.86 9.69
CA ASP A 123 16.48 11.26 9.14
C ASP A 123 15.59 12.33 8.52
N GLU A 124 15.41 13.46 9.20
CA GLU A 124 14.61 14.57 8.70
C GLU A 124 15.26 15.24 7.47
N ALA A 125 16.59 15.38 7.44
CA ALA A 125 17.31 15.90 6.27
C ALA A 125 17.11 14.99 5.05
N LEU A 126 17.30 13.67 5.23
CA LEU A 126 17.12 12.68 4.17
C LEU A 126 15.67 12.61 3.69
N ARG A 127 14.69 12.66 4.61
CA ARG A 127 13.25 12.72 4.26
C ARG A 127 12.96 13.89 3.34
N ARG A 128 13.50 15.08 3.64
CA ARG A 128 13.35 16.26 2.78
C ARG A 128 14.08 16.12 1.44
N GLU A 129 15.29 15.57 1.44
CA GLU A 129 16.08 15.35 0.23
C GLU A 129 15.38 14.43 -0.78
N VAL A 130 14.79 13.34 -0.31
CA VAL A 130 14.10 12.37 -1.18
C VAL A 130 12.65 12.77 -1.49
N GLY A 131 12.16 13.88 -0.91
CA GLY A 131 10.81 14.39 -1.12
C GLY A 131 9.71 13.54 -0.46
N LEU A 132 10.04 12.80 0.61
CA LEU A 132 9.08 11.93 1.29
C LEU A 132 7.87 12.68 1.87
N PRO A 133 8.01 13.88 2.48
CA PRO A 133 6.87 14.62 3.01
C PRO A 133 5.79 14.96 1.96
N ASP A 134 6.19 15.29 0.73
CA ASP A 134 5.25 15.62 -0.34
C ASP A 134 4.47 14.38 -0.80
N VAL A 135 5.11 13.21 -0.80
CA VAL A 135 4.46 11.93 -1.12
C VAL A 135 3.54 11.49 0.01
N GLU A 136 3.96 11.68 1.26
CA GLU A 136 3.17 11.46 2.46
C GLU A 136 1.85 12.25 2.45
N ASP A 137 1.90 13.55 2.16
CA ASP A 137 0.72 14.41 2.11
C ASP A 137 -0.27 13.98 1.02
N LYS A 138 0.26 13.66 -0.17
CA LYS A 138 -0.54 13.15 -1.30
C LYS A 138 -1.17 11.80 -0.99
N TRP A 139 -0.43 10.89 -0.37
CA TRP A 139 -0.93 9.59 0.05
C TRP A 139 -2.03 9.73 1.11
N LEU A 140 -1.83 10.56 2.13
CA LEU A 140 -2.85 10.85 3.15
C LEU A 140 -4.14 11.41 2.53
N THR A 141 -4.00 12.34 1.59
CA THR A 141 -5.15 12.89 0.85
C THR A 141 -5.90 11.80 0.06
N ALA A 142 -5.17 10.88 -0.58
CA ALA A 142 -5.79 9.76 -1.31
C ALA A 142 -6.45 8.75 -0.36
N CYS A 143 -5.85 8.46 0.80
CA CYS A 143 -6.46 7.66 1.88
C CYS A 143 -7.80 8.24 2.33
N ASP A 144 -7.83 9.54 2.58
CA ASP A 144 -9.02 10.26 3.03
C ASP A 144 -10.11 10.25 1.96
N ALA A 145 -9.74 10.52 0.70
CA ALA A 145 -10.67 10.48 -0.43
C ALA A 145 -11.29 9.09 -0.62
N HIS A 146 -10.47 8.04 -0.62
CA HIS A 146 -10.92 6.65 -0.76
C HIS A 146 -11.78 6.20 0.43
N SER A 147 -11.40 6.59 1.65
CA SER A 147 -12.19 6.29 2.86
C SER A 147 -13.54 7.01 2.84
N ALA A 148 -13.57 8.27 2.39
CA ALA A 148 -14.80 9.04 2.24
C ALA A 148 -15.73 8.44 1.17
N SER A 149 -15.20 8.06 0.00
CA SER A 149 -15.99 7.43 -1.06
C SER A 149 -16.55 6.08 -0.62
N PHE A 150 -15.74 5.24 0.03
CA PHE A 150 -16.19 3.98 0.61
C PHE A 150 -17.35 4.19 1.59
N ARG A 151 -17.20 5.11 2.56
CA ARG A 151 -18.26 5.42 3.54
C ARG A 151 -19.53 5.93 2.86
N ALA A 152 -19.41 6.78 1.83
CA ALA A 152 -20.54 7.28 1.07
C ALA A 152 -21.30 6.14 0.35
N THR A 153 -20.58 5.20 -0.27
CA THR A 153 -21.16 4.01 -0.91
C THR A 153 -21.91 3.15 0.11
N ILE A 154 -21.31 2.86 1.27
CA ILE A 154 -21.98 2.08 2.33
C ILE A 154 -23.21 2.81 2.88
N ALA A 155 -23.15 4.12 3.05
CA ALA A 155 -24.24 4.94 3.60
C ALA A 155 -25.41 5.17 2.62
N PHE A 156 -25.27 4.83 1.33
CA PHE A 156 -26.30 5.11 0.32
C PHE A 156 -27.67 4.50 0.69
N PRO A 157 -28.75 5.28 0.84
CA PRO A 157 -30.02 4.74 1.30
C PRO A 157 -30.72 3.93 0.19
N SER A 158 -30.67 2.59 0.27
CA SER A 158 -31.40 1.72 -0.66
C SER A 158 -31.90 0.44 0.01
N ARG A 159 -33.02 -0.07 -0.52
CA ARG A 159 -33.60 -1.39 -0.22
C ARG A 159 -33.41 -2.39 -1.37
N ASP A 160 -32.73 -1.97 -2.43
CA ASP A 160 -32.44 -2.83 -3.57
C ASP A 160 -31.46 -3.94 -3.14
N PRO A 161 -31.82 -5.23 -3.33
CA PRO A 161 -30.99 -6.35 -2.90
C PRO A 161 -29.62 -6.38 -3.59
N ASP A 162 -29.51 -5.92 -4.85
CA ASP A 162 -28.23 -5.88 -5.57
C ASP A 162 -27.29 -4.83 -4.97
N ILE A 163 -27.84 -3.67 -4.59
CA ILE A 163 -27.08 -2.62 -3.90
C ILE A 163 -26.62 -3.10 -2.52
N ILE A 164 -27.51 -3.76 -1.78
CA ILE A 164 -27.17 -4.31 -0.46
C ILE A 164 -26.08 -5.38 -0.59
N ALA A 165 -26.23 -6.30 -1.53
CA ALA A 165 -25.23 -7.34 -1.82
C ALA A 165 -23.87 -6.72 -2.20
N HIS A 166 -23.85 -5.68 -3.05
CA HIS A 166 -22.62 -5.00 -3.42
C HIS A 166 -21.91 -4.38 -2.21
N LYS A 167 -22.64 -3.64 -1.36
CA LYS A 167 -22.08 -3.06 -0.13
C LYS A 167 -21.51 -4.11 0.80
N MET A 168 -22.21 -5.23 0.95
CA MET A 168 -21.74 -6.33 1.78
C MET A 168 -20.46 -6.96 1.23
N ARG A 169 -20.35 -7.16 -0.10
CA ARG A 169 -19.10 -7.59 -0.74
C ARG A 169 -17.97 -6.60 -0.44
N MET A 170 -18.21 -5.30 -0.61
CA MET A 170 -17.20 -4.27 -0.29
C MET A 170 -16.75 -4.29 1.18
N ILE A 171 -17.68 -4.51 2.13
CA ILE A 171 -17.35 -4.64 3.56
C ILE A 171 -16.52 -5.90 3.80
N LEU A 172 -16.91 -7.03 3.22
CA LEU A 172 -16.19 -8.30 3.34
C LEU A 172 -14.76 -8.19 2.81
N ASP A 173 -14.59 -7.58 1.63
CA ASP A 173 -13.29 -7.45 0.98
C ASP A 173 -12.33 -6.56 1.80
N ARG A 174 -12.86 -5.52 2.46
CA ARG A 174 -12.04 -4.52 3.16
C ARG A 174 -11.88 -4.75 4.65
N CYS A 175 -12.92 -5.25 5.30
CA CYS A 175 -12.99 -5.41 6.76
C CYS A 175 -13.00 -6.87 7.21
N GLY A 176 -13.14 -7.83 6.29
CA GLY A 176 -13.28 -9.23 6.63
C GLY A 176 -14.68 -9.60 7.15
N ASP A 177 -14.78 -10.82 7.69
CA ASP A 177 -16.00 -11.38 8.27
C ASP A 177 -15.69 -12.03 9.62
N ASP A 178 -15.20 -11.24 10.57
CA ASP A 178 -14.67 -11.76 11.82
C ASP A 178 -15.68 -12.59 12.62
N ASN A 179 -16.98 -12.26 12.49
CA ASN A 179 -18.06 -12.98 13.16
C ASN A 179 -18.69 -14.09 12.29
N GLY A 180 -18.36 -14.14 10.99
CA GLY A 180 -18.94 -15.11 10.05
C GLY A 180 -20.40 -14.86 9.68
N ASP A 181 -20.96 -13.69 10.03
CA ASP A 181 -22.37 -13.36 9.85
C ASP A 181 -22.67 -12.74 8.48
N LEU A 182 -21.68 -12.07 7.89
CA LEU A 182 -21.87 -11.31 6.66
C LEU A 182 -21.92 -12.22 5.43
N ARG A 183 -21.10 -13.28 5.37
CA ARG A 183 -21.11 -14.23 4.25
C ARG A 183 -22.44 -14.97 4.10
N PRO A 184 -23.04 -15.57 5.15
CA PRO A 184 -24.36 -16.22 5.04
C PRO A 184 -25.48 -15.25 4.65
N LEU A 185 -25.43 -14.02 5.17
CA LEU A 185 -26.41 -12.99 4.82
C LEU A 185 -26.27 -12.57 3.34
N LEU A 186 -25.05 -12.44 2.83
CA LEU A 186 -24.80 -12.19 1.41
C LEU A 186 -25.34 -13.34 0.55
N THR A 187 -25.07 -14.59 0.90
CA THR A 187 -25.58 -15.77 0.18
C THR A 187 -27.12 -15.80 0.14
N SER A 188 -27.78 -15.41 1.24
CA SER A 188 -29.24 -15.31 1.29
C SER A 188 -29.81 -14.25 0.34
N ILE A 189 -29.09 -13.14 0.14
CA ILE A 189 -29.52 -12.03 -0.72
C ILE A 189 -29.29 -12.35 -2.21
N VAL A 190 -28.16 -12.98 -2.54
CA VAL A 190 -27.76 -13.29 -3.93
C VAL A 190 -28.34 -14.62 -4.42
N GLY A 191 -28.77 -15.50 -3.50
CA GLY A 191 -29.24 -16.86 -3.77
C GLY A 191 -28.09 -17.88 -3.81
N GLU A 192 -28.40 -19.14 -3.52
CA GLU A 192 -27.43 -20.27 -3.47
C GLU A 192 -26.76 -20.61 -4.82
N ALA A 193 -27.04 -19.87 -5.90
CA ALA A 193 -26.62 -20.22 -7.26
C ALA A 193 -25.16 -19.88 -7.60
N GLU A 194 -24.41 -19.23 -6.71
CA GLU A 194 -22.97 -18.95 -6.87
C GLU A 194 -22.06 -19.90 -6.05
N ALA A 195 -22.57 -21.06 -5.60
CA ALA A 195 -21.77 -22.10 -4.91
C ALA A 195 -21.06 -23.06 -5.86
#